data_AF-A0A9P6MGV1-F1
#
_entry.id   AF-A0A9P6MGV1-F1
#
_cell.length_a   1.000
_cell.length_b   1.000
_cell.length_c   1.000
_cell.angle_alpha   90.00
_cell.angle_beta   90.00
_cell.angle_gamma   90.00
#
_symmetry.space_group_name_H-M   'P 1'
#
loop_
_entity.id
_entity.type
_entity.pdbx_description
1 polymer ?
#
loop_
_entity_poly.entity_id
_entity_poly.type
_entity_poly.pdbx_seq_one_letter_code
_entity_poly.pdbx_strand_id
1 'polypeptide(L)'
;MAETKSIEEVFYDECSKAGINGLTSSDFLTLHPEHNSTNTALAMNSLLTKGYIEVFQVRGELIYKALKKEEVGRAGALYGEEQVVYNTIRSSGNEGIWTKHLKSKTNLHEAVIKRCLRALEQKALVKAIKSVKHPTRKLYMLMELTPSVEVTGGPWFTDQELDVDFVEQLTNQCYKFILMK
;
A
#
# COMPACT_ATOMS: atom_id res chain seq x y z
N MET A 1 39.57 -6.71 7.90
CA MET A 1 39.23 -6.47 6.48
C MET A 1 37.81 -5.94 6.49
N ALA A 2 37.61 -4.63 6.33
CA ALA A 2 36.28 -4.04 6.32
C ALA A 2 35.61 -4.43 4.99
N GLU A 3 34.51 -5.18 5.05
CA GLU A 3 33.66 -5.39 3.88
C GLU A 3 33.17 -4.01 3.41
N THR A 4 33.67 -3.57 2.25
CA THR A 4 33.15 -2.37 1.60
C THR A 4 31.71 -2.66 1.22
N LYS A 5 30.75 -2.24 2.07
CA LYS A 5 29.32 -2.33 1.78
C LYS A 5 29.07 -1.80 0.37
N SER A 6 28.35 -2.57 -0.43
CA SER A 6 28.01 -2.18 -1.79
C SER A 6 27.20 -0.89 -1.76
N ILE A 7 27.40 0.00 -2.73
CA ILE A 7 26.65 1.27 -2.86
C ILE A 7 25.12 1.04 -2.83
N GLU A 8 24.67 -0.13 -3.31
CA GLU A 8 23.27 -0.57 -3.24
C GLU A 8 22.78 -0.77 -1.80
N GLU A 9 23.60 -1.39 -0.93
CA GLU A 9 23.25 -1.64 0.46
C GLU A 9 23.25 -0.35 1.28
N VAL A 10 24.22 0.53 1.02
CA VAL A 10 24.30 1.85 1.67
C VAL A 10 23.07 2.68 1.29
N PHE A 11 22.71 2.73 0.01
CA PHE A 11 21.53 3.46 -0.45
C PHE A 11 20.23 2.90 0.16
N TYR A 12 20.10 1.57 0.21
CA TYR A 12 18.94 0.93 0.83
C TYR A 12 18.83 1.23 2.33
N ASP A 13 19.93 1.19 3.07
CA ASP A 13 19.96 1.50 4.51
C ASP A 13 19.57 2.96 4.78
N GLU A 14 20.08 3.90 3.99
CA GLU A 14 19.70 5.31 4.09
C GLU A 14 18.23 5.56 3.73
N CYS A 15 17.72 4.88 2.70
CA CYS A 15 16.29 4.93 2.37
C CYS A 15 15.41 4.34 3.48
N SER A 16 15.90 3.30 4.16
CA SER A 16 15.20 2.69 5.31
C SER A 16 15.15 3.64 6.50
N LYS A 17 16.25 4.37 6.78
CA LYS A 17 16.31 5.40 7.84
C LYS A 17 15.43 6.61 7.53
N ALA A 18 15.38 7.05 6.27
CA ALA A 18 14.57 8.19 5.84
C ALA A 18 13.06 7.93 5.95
N GLY A 19 12.63 6.66 5.94
CA GLY A 19 11.25 6.25 6.22
C GLY A 19 10.21 6.96 5.35
N ILE A 20 9.32 7.73 5.98
CA ILE A 20 8.16 8.39 5.33
C ILE A 20 8.58 9.55 4.43
N ASN A 21 9.66 10.26 4.77
CA ASN A 21 10.14 11.41 4.00
C ASN A 21 10.81 10.97 2.70
N GLY A 22 11.34 9.74 2.68
CA GLY A 22 12.12 9.21 1.57
C GLY A 22 13.42 9.99 1.35
N LEU A 23 14.23 9.52 0.41
CA LEU A 23 15.56 10.05 0.15
C LEU A 23 15.63 10.57 -1.28
N THR A 24 16.13 11.79 -1.50
CA THR A 24 16.39 12.30 -2.85
C THR A 24 17.79 11.90 -3.31
N SER A 25 18.02 11.89 -4.64
CA SER A 25 19.35 11.65 -5.19
C SER A 25 20.37 12.71 -4.73
N SER A 26 19.93 13.96 -4.54
CA SER A 26 20.76 15.05 -4.02
C SER A 26 21.12 14.88 -2.55
N ASP A 27 20.18 14.43 -1.71
CA ASP A 27 20.44 14.19 -0.29
C ASP A 27 21.45 13.06 -0.10
N PHE A 28 21.32 11.98 -0.88
CA PHE A 28 22.26 10.86 -0.83
C PHE A 28 23.69 11.28 -1.22
N LEU A 29 23.83 12.07 -2.29
CA LEU A 29 25.15 12.56 -2.72
C LEU A 29 25.75 13.57 -1.73
N THR A 30 24.93 14.27 -0.96
CA THR A 30 25.39 15.17 0.12
C THR A 30 25.90 14.37 1.32
N LEU A 31 25.23 13.27 1.66
CA LEU A 31 25.62 12.37 2.76
C LEU A 31 26.84 11.51 2.40
N HIS A 32 26.95 11.08 1.15
CA HIS A 32 28.01 10.21 0.64
C HIS A 32 28.68 10.79 -0.62
N PRO A 33 29.49 11.87 -0.48
CA PRO A 33 30.18 12.50 -1.59
C PRO A 33 31.28 11.62 -2.22
N GLU A 34 31.65 10.53 -1.56
CA GLU A 34 32.59 9.51 -2.06
C GLU A 34 32.04 8.71 -3.25
N HIS A 35 30.74 8.78 -3.51
CA HIS A 35 30.09 8.05 -4.58
C HIS A 35 29.75 8.97 -5.77
N ASN A 36 30.10 8.53 -6.98
CA ASN A 36 29.82 9.26 -8.21
C ASN A 36 28.32 9.16 -8.57
N SER A 37 27.73 10.26 -9.05
CA SER A 37 26.34 10.35 -9.52
C SER A 37 25.96 9.23 -10.50
N THR A 38 26.87 8.80 -11.38
CA THR A 38 26.63 7.71 -12.34
C THR A 38 26.50 6.36 -11.65
N ASN A 39 27.37 6.05 -10.68
CA ASN A 39 27.35 4.79 -9.96
C ASN A 39 26.12 4.71 -9.04
N THR A 40 25.75 5.83 -8.42
CA THR A 40 24.52 5.96 -7.64
C THR A 40 23.28 5.70 -8.49
N ALA A 41 23.20 6.27 -9.69
CA ALA A 41 22.07 6.04 -10.60
C ALA A 41 21.98 4.57 -11.05
N LEU A 42 23.10 3.91 -11.32
CA LEU A 42 23.14 2.47 -11.64
C LEU A 42 22.67 1.61 -10.46
N ALA A 43 23.12 1.94 -9.25
CA ALA A 43 22.70 1.26 -8.02
C ALA A 43 21.19 1.43 -7.77
N MET A 44 20.66 2.64 -7.93
CA MET A 44 19.23 2.93 -7.84
C MET A 44 18.43 2.11 -8.86
N ASN A 45 18.85 2.10 -10.13
CA ASN A 45 18.16 1.33 -11.18
C ASN A 45 18.18 -0.18 -10.90
N SER A 46 19.30 -0.70 -10.38
CA SER A 46 19.42 -2.08 -9.94
C SER A 46 18.47 -2.39 -8.78
N LEU A 47 18.42 -1.55 -7.75
CA LEU A 47 17.51 -1.70 -6.61
C LEU A 47 16.03 -1.58 -7.01
N LEU A 48 15.70 -0.68 -7.93
CA LEU A 48 14.35 -0.55 -8.51
C LEU A 48 13.95 -1.83 -9.26
N THR A 49 14.87 -2.36 -10.07
CA THR A 49 14.63 -3.59 -10.84
C THR A 49 14.48 -4.81 -9.93
N LYS A 50 15.23 -4.85 -8.84
CA LYS A 50 15.12 -5.88 -7.79
C LYS A 50 13.88 -5.67 -6.89
N GLY A 51 13.19 -4.54 -6.99
CA GLY A 51 12.01 -4.21 -6.20
C GLY A 51 12.31 -3.86 -4.73
N TYR A 52 13.55 -3.51 -4.38
CA TYR A 52 13.92 -3.13 -3.00
C TYR A 52 13.59 -1.67 -2.68
N ILE A 53 13.45 -0.82 -3.69
CA ILE A 53 13.10 0.59 -3.51
C ILE A 53 11.96 0.97 -4.46
N GLU A 54 11.18 1.98 -4.08
CA GLU A 54 10.16 2.63 -4.91
C GLU A 54 10.54 4.08 -5.15
N VAL A 55 10.23 4.57 -6.36
CA VAL A 55 10.42 5.98 -6.72
C VAL A 55 9.07 6.68 -6.80
N PHE A 56 9.00 7.86 -6.18
CA PHE A 56 7.85 8.76 -6.20
C PHE A 56 8.30 10.11 -6.74
N GLN A 57 7.43 10.79 -7.47
CA GLN A 57 7.68 12.18 -7.88
C GLN A 57 6.84 13.10 -7.00
N VAL A 58 7.49 13.96 -6.23
CA VAL A 58 6.84 14.93 -5.34
C VAL A 58 7.37 16.31 -5.68
N ARG A 59 6.47 17.22 -6.08
CA ARG A 59 6.81 18.63 -6.41
C ARG A 59 7.94 18.78 -7.45
N GLY A 60 8.08 17.80 -8.35
CA GLY A 60 9.10 17.80 -9.41
C GLY A 60 10.39 17.05 -9.05
N GLU A 61 10.57 16.66 -7.79
CA GLU A 61 11.73 15.90 -7.32
C GLU A 61 11.41 14.41 -7.18
N LEU A 62 12.41 13.57 -7.49
CA LEU A 62 12.31 12.12 -7.31
C LEU A 62 12.72 11.74 -5.89
N ILE A 63 11.79 11.13 -5.17
CA ILE A 63 11.96 10.63 -3.81
C ILE A 63 11.97 9.10 -3.86
N TYR A 64 13.00 8.50 -3.27
CA TYR A 64 13.15 7.05 -3.17
C TYR A 64 12.76 6.56 -1.78
N LYS A 65 12.05 5.45 -1.70
CA LYS A 65 11.64 4.81 -0.44
C LYS A 65 12.03 3.35 -0.42
N ALA A 66 12.54 2.86 0.70
CA ALA A 66 12.84 1.45 0.87
C ALA A 66 11.56 0.62 1.08
N LEU A 67 11.51 -0.54 0.45
CA LEU A 67 10.52 -1.58 0.71
C LEU A 67 11.05 -2.60 1.70
N LYS A 68 10.18 -3.13 2.57
CA LYS A 68 10.57 -4.20 3.49
C LYS A 68 10.86 -5.48 2.70
N LYS A 69 11.86 -6.25 3.13
CA LYS A 69 12.26 -7.49 2.46
C LYS A 69 11.11 -8.49 2.28
N GLU A 70 10.13 -8.53 3.21
CA GLU A 70 8.94 -9.39 3.04
C GLU A 70 8.03 -8.94 1.90
N GLU A 71 7.93 -7.62 1.67
CA GLU A 71 7.13 -7.03 0.59
C GLU A 71 7.81 -7.24 -0.76
N VAL A 72 9.15 -7.21 -0.83
CA VAL A 72 9.91 -7.48 -2.06
C VAL A 72 9.66 -8.89 -2.59
N GLY A 73 9.52 -9.90 -1.72
CA GLY A 73 9.20 -11.26 -2.15
C GLY A 73 7.80 -11.39 -2.78
N ARG A 74 6.84 -10.57 -2.33
CA ARG A 74 5.44 -10.59 -2.80
C ARG A 74 5.21 -9.67 -4.00
N ALA A 75 5.89 -8.52 -4.03
CA ALA A 75 5.77 -7.50 -5.07
C ALA A 75 6.84 -7.61 -6.17
N GLY A 76 7.96 -8.32 -5.94
CA GLY A 76 9.09 -8.41 -6.87
C GLY A 76 8.82 -9.12 -8.20
N ALA A 77 7.63 -9.70 -8.36
CA ALA A 77 7.15 -10.26 -9.63
C ALA A 77 6.14 -9.35 -10.36
N LEU A 78 5.89 -8.14 -9.85
CA LEU A 78 5.01 -7.16 -10.48
C LEU A 78 5.84 -6.24 -11.38
N TYR A 79 5.52 -6.21 -12.67
CA TYR A 79 6.21 -5.36 -13.63
C TYR A 79 5.22 -4.43 -14.33
N GLY A 80 5.67 -3.20 -14.61
CA GLY A 80 4.93 -2.20 -15.38
C GLY A 80 3.60 -1.80 -14.74
N GLU A 81 2.49 -2.02 -15.45
CA GLU A 81 1.14 -1.57 -15.09
C GLU A 81 0.65 -2.20 -13.77
N GLU A 82 1.00 -3.45 -13.49
CA GLU A 82 0.59 -4.14 -12.25
C GLU A 82 1.21 -3.48 -11.00
N GLN A 83 2.48 -3.07 -11.09
CA GLN A 83 3.20 -2.40 -10.01
C GLN A 83 2.56 -1.04 -9.72
N VAL A 84 2.24 -0.25 -10.75
CA VAL A 84 1.58 1.05 -10.59
C VAL A 84 0.23 0.90 -9.90
N VAL A 85 -0.57 -0.09 -10.32
CA VAL A 85 -1.88 -0.38 -9.70
C VAL A 85 -1.71 -0.82 -8.25
N TYR A 86 -0.80 -1.75 -7.97
CA TYR A 86 -0.53 -2.25 -6.62
C TYR A 86 -0.10 -1.12 -5.67
N ASN A 87 0.84 -0.28 -6.10
CA ASN A 87 1.37 0.83 -5.31
C ASN A 87 0.29 1.88 -5.01
N THR A 88 -0.61 2.12 -5.96
CA THR A 88 -1.75 3.04 -5.77
C THR A 88 -2.75 2.49 -4.75
N ILE A 89 -3.00 1.18 -4.76
CA ILE A 89 -3.86 0.51 -3.76
C ILE A 89 -3.18 0.54 -2.38
N ARG A 90 -1.89 0.22 -2.31
CA ARG A 90 -1.08 0.27 -1.08
C ARG A 90 -1.09 1.66 -0.44
N SER A 91 -0.97 2.70 -1.25
CA SER A 91 -1.04 4.10 -0.79
C SER A 91 -2.41 4.50 -0.21
N SER A 92 -3.46 3.72 -0.48
CA SER A 92 -4.82 3.99 0.02
C SER A 92 -5.11 3.32 1.38
N GLY A 93 -4.19 2.47 1.87
CA GLY A 93 -4.25 1.92 3.22
C GLY A 93 -5.55 1.20 3.56
N ASN A 94 -6.10 1.50 4.75
CA ASN A 94 -7.23 0.78 5.35
C ASN A 94 -8.60 1.22 4.82
N GLU A 95 -8.68 2.34 4.10
CA GLU A 95 -9.92 2.80 3.46
C GLU A 95 -10.17 2.09 2.12
N GLY A 96 -9.09 1.59 1.50
CA GLY A 96 -9.11 1.03 0.16
C GLY A 96 -9.34 2.08 -0.93
N ILE A 97 -9.33 1.65 -2.18
CA ILE A 97 -9.51 2.52 -3.34
C ILE A 97 -10.63 2.05 -4.26
N TRP A 98 -11.47 2.99 -4.68
CA TRP A 98 -12.52 2.72 -5.66
C TRP A 98 -11.94 2.64 -7.08
N THR A 99 -12.42 1.71 -7.89
CA THR A 99 -11.92 1.49 -9.27
C THR A 99 -11.93 2.77 -10.13
N LYS A 100 -12.91 3.68 -9.94
CA LYS A 100 -12.92 4.96 -10.68
C LYS A 100 -11.80 5.91 -10.22
N HIS A 101 -11.53 5.99 -8.91
CA HIS A 101 -10.41 6.77 -8.39
C HIS A 101 -9.07 6.16 -8.78
N LEU A 102 -8.98 4.83 -8.80
CA LEU A 102 -7.81 4.11 -9.28
C LEU A 102 -7.50 4.49 -10.74
N LYS A 103 -8.51 4.50 -11.61
CA LYS A 103 -8.37 4.96 -13.02
C LYS A 103 -7.87 6.40 -13.12
N SER A 104 -8.43 7.31 -12.32
CA SER A 104 -8.02 8.72 -12.32
C SER A 104 -6.60 8.94 -11.80
N LYS A 105 -6.09 8.08 -10.91
CA LYS A 105 -4.74 8.19 -10.36
C LYS A 105 -3.68 7.56 -11.25
N THR A 106 -3.98 6.42 -11.87
CA THR A 106 -3.00 5.68 -12.68
C THR A 106 -2.99 6.10 -14.15
N ASN A 107 -4.03 6.82 -14.62
CA ASN A 107 -4.23 7.17 -16.04
C ASN A 107 -4.22 5.95 -16.98
N LEU A 108 -4.49 4.75 -16.45
CA LEU A 108 -4.54 3.52 -17.24
C LEU A 108 -5.94 3.29 -17.82
N HIS A 109 -6.00 2.57 -18.94
CA HIS A 109 -7.27 2.18 -19.54
C HIS A 109 -8.04 1.20 -18.65
N GLU A 110 -9.38 1.24 -18.67
CA GLU A 110 -10.20 0.44 -17.76
C GLU A 110 -10.01 -1.07 -17.92
N ALA A 111 -9.82 -1.53 -19.17
CA ALA A 111 -9.53 -2.93 -19.48
C ALA A 111 -8.22 -3.41 -18.85
N VAL A 112 -7.19 -2.57 -18.86
CA VAL A 112 -5.88 -2.84 -18.25
C VAL A 112 -6.04 -2.95 -16.74
N ILE A 113 -6.71 -1.99 -16.10
CA ILE A 113 -6.94 -2.00 -14.65
C ILE A 113 -7.67 -3.28 -14.23
N LYS A 114 -8.72 -3.67 -14.96
CA LYS A 114 -9.47 -4.91 -14.68
C LYS A 114 -8.58 -6.15 -14.79
N ARG A 115 -7.69 -6.22 -15.80
CA ARG A 115 -6.72 -7.31 -15.96
C ARG A 115 -5.74 -7.35 -14.79
N CYS A 116 -5.12 -6.22 -14.44
CA CYS A 116 -4.17 -6.13 -13.33
C CYS A 116 -4.83 -6.48 -11.99
N LEU A 117 -6.04 -5.99 -11.72
CA LEU A 117 -6.77 -6.32 -10.49
C LEU A 117 -7.04 -7.82 -10.37
N ARG A 118 -7.44 -8.50 -11.47
CA ARG A 118 -7.62 -9.96 -11.47
C ARG A 118 -6.32 -10.71 -11.19
N ALA A 119 -5.22 -10.29 -11.80
CA ALA A 119 -3.91 -10.88 -11.56
C ALA A 119 -3.44 -10.68 -10.11
N LEU A 120 -3.66 -9.50 -9.54
CA LEU A 120 -3.34 -9.19 -8.14
C LEU A 120 -4.24 -9.94 -7.14
N GLU A 121 -5.52 -10.14 -7.47
CA GLU A 121 -6.44 -10.99 -6.71
C GLU A 121 -6.00 -12.47 -6.77
N GLN A 122 -5.59 -12.97 -7.95
CA GLN A 122 -5.11 -14.34 -8.11
C GLN A 122 -3.80 -14.60 -7.34
N LYS A 123 -2.89 -13.63 -7.32
CA LYS A 123 -1.67 -13.64 -6.50
C LYS A 123 -1.94 -13.41 -5.01
N ALA A 124 -3.19 -13.17 -4.64
CA ALA A 124 -3.63 -12.96 -3.26
C ALA A 124 -2.93 -11.75 -2.58
N LEU A 125 -2.60 -10.73 -3.38
CA LEU A 125 -1.98 -9.48 -2.89
C LEU A 125 -3.02 -8.42 -2.53
N VAL A 126 -4.16 -8.45 -3.22
CA VAL A 126 -5.25 -7.49 -3.10
C VAL A 126 -6.56 -8.26 -2.88
N LYS A 127 -7.46 -7.69 -2.08
CA LYS A 127 -8.83 -8.17 -1.89
C LYS A 127 -9.84 -7.09 -2.26
N ALA A 128 -10.98 -7.51 -2.77
CA ALA A 128 -12.12 -6.63 -2.99
C ALA A 128 -12.95 -6.51 -1.71
N ILE A 129 -13.33 -5.28 -1.37
CA ILE A 129 -14.24 -4.97 -0.28
C ILE A 129 -15.39 -4.12 -0.81
N LYS A 130 -16.50 -4.15 -0.10
CA LYS A 130 -17.64 -3.25 -0.33
C LYS A 130 -17.73 -2.29 0.85
N SER A 131 -18.17 -1.06 0.58
CA SER A 131 -18.37 -0.06 1.62
C SER A 131 -19.80 -0.09 2.12
N VAL A 132 -20.00 -0.03 3.44
CA VAL A 132 -21.32 0.18 4.05
C VAL A 132 -21.91 1.54 3.66
N LYS A 133 -21.09 2.61 3.66
CA LYS A 133 -21.53 3.96 3.24
C LYS A 133 -21.91 4.02 1.75
N HIS A 134 -21.25 3.23 0.91
CA HIS A 134 -21.44 3.22 -0.54
C HIS A 134 -21.49 1.80 -1.11
N PRO A 135 -22.63 1.08 -0.95
CA PRO A 135 -22.74 -0.35 -1.29
C PRO A 135 -22.48 -0.67 -2.77
N THR A 136 -22.73 0.29 -3.66
CA THR A 136 -22.54 0.14 -5.11
C THR A 136 -21.08 0.31 -5.55
N ARG A 137 -20.17 0.75 -4.67
CA ARG A 137 -18.76 0.98 -4.99
C ARG A 137 -17.92 -0.24 -4.63
N LYS A 138 -17.27 -0.83 -5.64
CA LYS A 138 -16.26 -1.87 -5.44
C LYS A 138 -14.92 -1.24 -5.06
N LEU A 139 -14.51 -1.44 -3.82
CA LEU A 139 -13.23 -0.96 -3.29
C LEU A 139 -12.21 -2.10 -3.32
N TYR A 140 -10.94 -1.74 -3.42
CA TYR A 140 -9.82 -2.67 -3.42
C TYR A 140 -8.82 -2.26 -2.35
N MET A 141 -8.30 -3.22 -1.59
CA MET A 141 -7.31 -3.00 -0.53
C MET A 141 -6.30 -4.15 -0.48
N LEU A 142 -5.18 -3.95 0.21
CA LEU A 142 -4.20 -5.02 0.43
C LEU A 142 -4.81 -6.15 1.26
N MET A 143 -4.38 -7.39 0.97
CA MET A 143 -4.92 -8.57 1.66
C MET A 143 -4.67 -8.51 3.18
N GLU A 144 -3.48 -8.09 3.58
CA GLU A 144 -3.00 -8.05 4.96
C GLU A 144 -3.62 -6.94 5.82
N LEU A 145 -4.22 -5.92 5.20
CA LEU A 145 -4.82 -4.81 5.91
C LEU A 145 -6.26 -5.14 6.34
N THR A 146 -6.66 -4.67 7.51
CA THR A 146 -8.04 -4.71 7.97
C THR A 146 -8.78 -3.44 7.56
N PRO A 147 -10.00 -3.56 7.00
CA PRO A 147 -10.77 -2.38 6.59
C PRO A 147 -11.10 -1.51 7.80
N SER A 148 -11.11 -0.19 7.60
CA SER A 148 -11.45 0.74 8.68
C SER A 148 -12.92 0.65 9.08
N VAL A 149 -13.24 1.11 10.29
CA VAL A 149 -14.61 1.20 10.82
C VAL A 149 -15.52 2.01 9.90
N GLU A 150 -14.96 3.00 9.20
CA GLU A 150 -15.73 3.82 8.25
C GLU A 150 -16.16 3.04 7.00
N VAL A 151 -15.40 2.02 6.62
CA VAL A 151 -15.72 1.15 5.50
C VAL A 151 -16.66 0.03 5.95
N THR A 152 -16.41 -0.57 7.12
CA THR A 152 -17.18 -1.72 7.65
C THR A 152 -18.44 -1.33 8.40
N GLY A 153 -18.60 -0.08 8.82
CA GLY A 153 -19.71 0.34 9.70
C GLY A 153 -19.51 -0.01 11.18
N GLY A 154 -18.38 -0.62 11.55
CA GLY A 154 -18.09 -1.03 12.92
C GLY A 154 -18.82 -2.32 13.34
N PRO A 155 -18.92 -2.60 14.64
CA PRO A 155 -19.46 -3.87 15.15
C PRO A 155 -20.97 -4.05 14.96
N TRP A 156 -21.67 -3.02 14.48
CA TRP A 156 -23.10 -3.05 14.21
C TRP A 156 -23.45 -3.68 12.86
N PHE A 157 -22.44 -3.96 12.03
CA PHE A 157 -22.61 -4.49 10.69
C PHE A 157 -21.86 -5.81 10.56
N THR A 158 -22.58 -6.83 10.10
CA THR A 158 -22.04 -8.13 9.72
C THR A 158 -22.26 -8.29 8.22
N ASP A 159 -21.21 -8.61 7.47
CA ASP A 159 -21.26 -8.75 6.01
C ASP A 159 -21.90 -7.57 5.24
N GLN A 160 -21.77 -6.36 5.79
CA GLN A 160 -22.32 -5.09 5.27
C GLN A 160 -23.83 -4.91 5.44
N GLU A 161 -24.50 -5.77 6.20
CA GLU A 161 -25.88 -5.57 6.64
C GLU A 161 -25.90 -5.22 8.12
N LEU A 162 -26.87 -4.38 8.52
CA LEU A 162 -27.04 -4.05 9.93
C LEU A 162 -27.47 -5.31 10.68
N ASP A 163 -26.70 -5.69 11.68
CA ASP A 163 -26.95 -6.88 12.48
C ASP A 163 -28.06 -6.59 13.50
N VAL A 164 -29.30 -6.70 13.04
CA VAL A 164 -30.51 -6.39 13.83
C VAL A 164 -30.58 -7.32 15.04
N ASP A 165 -30.27 -8.61 14.87
CA ASP A 165 -30.24 -9.60 15.94
C ASP A 165 -29.26 -9.19 17.05
N PHE A 166 -28.06 -8.73 16.69
CA PHE A 166 -27.08 -8.25 17.66
C PHE A 166 -27.59 -7.02 18.43
N VAL A 167 -28.19 -6.06 17.72
CA VAL A 167 -28.78 -4.86 18.34
C VAL A 167 -29.92 -5.22 19.30
N GLU A 168 -30.82 -6.13 18.91
CA GLU A 168 -31.93 -6.57 19.74
C GLU A 168 -31.46 -7.34 20.98
N GLN A 169 -30.49 -8.25 20.81
CA GLN A 169 -29.91 -8.98 21.93
C GLN A 169 -29.23 -8.04 22.91
N LEU A 170 -28.41 -7.11 22.44
CA LEU A 170 -27.74 -6.13 23.29
C LEU A 170 -28.75 -5.27 24.04
N THR A 171 -29.79 -4.79 23.35
CA THR A 171 -30.88 -4.01 23.95
C THR A 171 -31.59 -4.79 25.06
N ASN A 172 -31.90 -6.07 24.82
CA ASN A 172 -32.52 -6.93 25.82
C ASN A 172 -31.62 -7.18 27.04
N GLN A 173 -30.31 -7.33 26.85
CA GLN A 173 -29.36 -7.49 27.96
C GLN A 173 -29.22 -6.19 28.76
N CYS A 174 -29.14 -5.04 28.09
CA CYS A 174 -29.14 -3.73 28.76
C CYS A 174 -30.43 -3.53 29.57
N TYR A 175 -31.59 -3.87 29.01
CA TYR A 175 -32.88 -3.78 29.70
C TYR A 175 -32.93 -4.66 30.95
N LYS A 176 -32.52 -5.93 30.85
CA LYS A 176 -32.43 -6.85 32.00
C LYS A 176 -31.49 -6.33 33.09
N PHE A 177 -30.34 -5.78 32.70
CA PHE A 177 -29.36 -5.23 33.64
C PHE A 177 -29.91 -4.02 34.42
N ILE A 178 -30.66 -3.15 33.74
CA ILE A 178 -31.30 -1.98 34.38
C ILE A 178 -32.38 -2.44 35.37
N LEU A 179 -33.19 -3.45 35.02
CA LEU A 179 -34.24 -4.00 35.88
C LEU A 179 -33.74 -4.86 37.05
N MET A 180 -32.54 -5.43 36.95
CA MET A 180 -31.91 -6.20 38.03
C MET A 180 -31.29 -5.32 39.13
N LYS A 181 -31.33 -3.99 38.97
CA LYS A 181 -31.01 -2.99 40.00
C LYS A 181 -32.29 -2.48 40.66
#